data_AF-A0AAN7ZXT9-F1
#
_entry.id   AF-A0AAN7ZXT9-F1
#
_cell.length_a   1.000
_cell.length_b   1.000
_cell.length_c   1.000
_cell.angle_alpha   90.00
_cell.angle_beta   90.00
_cell.angle_gamma   90.00
#
_symmetry.space_group_name_H-M   'P 1'
#
loop_
_entity.id
_entity.type
_entity.pdbx_description
1 polymer ?
#
loop_
_entity_poly.entity_id
_entity_poly.type
_entity_poly.pdbx_seq_one_letter_code
_entity_poly.pdbx_strand_id
1 'polypeptide(L)'
;MSFISSDNKDSQLIAMVATGTFAICIAYFIWGVFAKNPIKQSTVANNTKSAKDIQKKKSVVPLTLESQIENVELRYENEFKPRIQKLLKSFNKNIEKDIYERNYCNEMLLKLLIELDGIDLVDLEPERKKILKSKRKDVIKLIQTELKLLDSLE
;
A
#
# COMPACT_ATOMS: atom_id res chain seq x y z
N MET A 1 58.25 -3.76 3.77
CA MET A 1 56.98 -4.05 4.48
C MET A 1 55.88 -3.29 3.77
N SER A 2 55.07 -3.98 2.97
CA SER A 2 54.00 -3.45 2.12
C SER A 2 52.67 -4.01 2.62
N PHE A 3 51.90 -3.20 3.36
CA PHE A 3 50.65 -3.65 4.03
C PHE A 3 49.51 -2.63 3.95
N ILE A 4 49.42 -1.80 2.91
CA ILE A 4 48.34 -0.79 2.79
C ILE A 4 47.76 -0.72 1.35
N SER A 5 47.47 -1.84 0.70
CA SER A 5 46.82 -1.80 -0.63
C SER A 5 45.79 -2.88 -0.93
N SER A 6 45.50 -3.81 0.01
CA SER A 6 44.45 -4.82 -0.20
C SER A 6 43.05 -4.34 0.23
N ASP A 7 42.91 -3.65 1.37
CA ASP A 7 41.57 -3.33 1.94
C ASP A 7 40.69 -2.46 1.03
N ASN A 8 41.26 -1.57 0.22
CA ASN A 8 40.48 -0.66 -0.62
C ASN A 8 39.88 -1.36 -1.85
N LYS A 9 40.49 -2.46 -2.31
CA LYS A 9 39.99 -3.20 -3.49
C LYS A 9 38.80 -4.08 -3.11
N ASP A 10 38.86 -4.69 -1.92
CA ASP A 10 37.78 -5.55 -1.43
C ASP A 10 36.52 -4.75 -1.12
N SER A 11 36.67 -3.53 -0.56
CA SER A 11 35.53 -2.62 -0.31
C SER A 11 34.84 -2.16 -1.61
N GLN A 12 35.60 -1.85 -2.67
CA GLN A 12 35.03 -1.46 -3.96
C GLN A 12 34.40 -2.64 -4.71
N LEU A 13 34.98 -3.84 -4.60
CA LEU A 13 34.41 -5.07 -5.17
C LEU A 13 33.09 -5.45 -4.48
N ILE A 14 33.02 -5.34 -3.14
CA ILE A 14 31.77 -5.60 -2.39
C ILE A 14 30.69 -4.58 -2.75
N ALA A 15 31.03 -3.30 -2.90
CA ALA A 15 30.07 -2.25 -3.28
C ALA A 15 29.52 -2.43 -4.71
N MET A 16 30.35 -2.89 -5.67
CA MET A 16 29.91 -3.20 -7.04
C MET A 16 29.04 -4.45 -7.13
N VAL A 17 29.32 -5.50 -6.34
CA VAL A 17 28.52 -6.74 -6.35
C VAL A 17 27.15 -6.55 -5.66
N ALA A 18 27.08 -5.72 -4.62
CA ALA A 18 25.83 -5.43 -3.91
C ALA A 18 24.83 -4.59 -4.74
N THR A 19 25.30 -3.67 -5.59
CA THR A 19 24.42 -2.88 -6.47
C THR A 19 23.91 -3.65 -7.68
N GLY A 20 24.71 -4.57 -8.24
CA GLY A 20 24.30 -5.39 -9.38
C GLY A 20 23.22 -6.44 -9.05
N THR A 21 23.27 -7.02 -7.84
CA THR A 21 22.36 -8.09 -7.42
C THR A 21 20.94 -7.58 -7.11
N PHE A 22 20.80 -6.37 -6.58
CA PHE A 22 19.49 -5.79 -6.26
C PHE A 22 18.66 -5.44 -7.52
N ALA A 23 19.31 -4.93 -8.57
CA ALA A 23 18.62 -4.57 -9.82
C ALA A 23 18.07 -5.79 -10.58
N ILE A 24 18.77 -6.92 -10.54
CA ILE A 24 18.35 -8.16 -11.20
C ILE A 24 17.13 -8.78 -10.47
N CYS A 25 17.10 -8.75 -9.14
CA CYS A 25 15.95 -9.25 -8.37
C CYS A 25 14.65 -8.49 -8.65
N ILE A 26 14.71 -7.16 -8.83
CA ILE A 26 13.53 -6.34 -9.16
C ILE A 26 13.02 -6.67 -10.57
N ALA A 27 13.91 -6.85 -11.55
CA ALA A 27 13.51 -7.19 -12.92
C ALA A 27 12.82 -8.56 -13.03
N TYR A 28 13.32 -9.58 -12.32
CA TYR A 28 12.67 -10.90 -12.27
C TYR A 28 11.31 -10.85 -11.56
N PHE A 29 11.14 -10.01 -10.54
CA PHE A 29 9.87 -9.86 -9.83
C PHE A 29 8.80 -9.19 -10.71
N ILE A 30 9.18 -8.16 -11.49
CA ILE A 30 8.26 -7.47 -12.41
C ILE A 30 7.85 -8.41 -13.57
N TRP A 31 8.77 -9.19 -14.14
CA TRP A 31 8.46 -10.16 -15.19
C TRP A 31 7.57 -11.30 -14.67
N GLY A 32 7.82 -11.81 -13.46
CA GLY A 32 7.04 -12.90 -12.86
C GLY A 32 5.58 -12.53 -12.53
N VAL A 33 5.32 -11.26 -12.20
CA VAL A 33 3.98 -10.76 -11.87
C VAL A 33 3.20 -10.32 -13.12
N PHE A 34 3.86 -9.82 -14.17
CA PHE A 34 3.18 -9.36 -15.40
C PHE A 34 3.16 -10.35 -16.58
N ALA A 35 4.05 -11.35 -16.64
CA ALA A 35 4.16 -12.25 -17.80
C ALA A 35 3.16 -13.43 -17.81
N LYS A 36 2.21 -13.51 -16.87
CA LYS A 36 1.26 -14.64 -16.76
C LYS A 36 -0.06 -14.48 -17.52
N ASN A 37 -0.17 -13.52 -18.45
CA ASN A 37 -1.31 -13.46 -19.37
C ASN A 37 -0.86 -13.71 -20.82
N PRO A 38 -0.76 -14.97 -21.28
CA PRO A 38 -0.73 -15.23 -22.70
C PRO A 38 -2.07 -14.80 -23.30
N ILE A 39 -2.06 -13.73 -24.10
CA ILE A 39 -3.18 -13.32 -24.95
C ILE A 39 -3.38 -14.44 -25.97
N LYS A 40 -4.21 -15.42 -25.64
CA LYS A 40 -4.74 -16.38 -26.62
C LYS A 40 -5.86 -15.69 -27.38
N GLN A 41 -5.51 -15.18 -28.56
CA GLN A 41 -6.49 -15.04 -29.64
C GLN A 41 -6.90 -16.44 -30.08
N SER A 42 -8.17 -16.80 -29.88
CA SER A 42 -8.78 -17.94 -30.57
C SER A 42 -10.25 -17.63 -30.84
N THR A 43 -10.47 -17.26 -32.10
CA THR A 43 -11.59 -17.59 -32.99
C THR A 43 -12.90 -18.10 -32.38
N VAL A 44 -13.95 -17.37 -32.78
CA VAL A 44 -15.39 -17.67 -32.77
C VAL A 44 -15.74 -19.14 -33.01
N ALA A 45 -16.58 -19.71 -32.14
CA ALA A 45 -17.57 -20.72 -32.51
C ALA A 45 -18.75 -20.68 -31.52
N ASN A 46 -19.95 -20.43 -32.08
CA ASN A 46 -21.24 -20.45 -31.39
C ASN A 46 -21.62 -21.89 -30.99
N ASN A 47 -22.14 -22.11 -29.77
CA ASN A 47 -23.55 -22.47 -29.55
C ASN A 47 -23.87 -22.92 -28.11
N THR A 48 -25.02 -22.38 -27.66
CA THR A 48 -26.06 -22.98 -26.80
C THR A 48 -25.88 -23.20 -25.29
N LYS A 49 -26.72 -22.40 -24.59
CA LYS A 49 -27.64 -22.74 -23.48
C LYS A 49 -27.13 -22.67 -22.03
N SER A 50 -27.58 -21.57 -21.42
CA SER A 50 -28.27 -21.47 -20.12
C SER A 50 -27.50 -21.80 -18.85
N ALA A 51 -27.14 -20.77 -18.08
CA ALA A 51 -27.67 -20.55 -16.73
C ALA A 51 -27.02 -19.31 -16.08
N LYS A 52 -27.87 -18.53 -15.40
CA LYS A 52 -27.56 -17.60 -14.30
C LYS A 52 -26.59 -16.44 -14.56
N ASP A 53 -27.23 -15.29 -14.71
CA ASP A 53 -26.97 -14.10 -13.88
C ASP A 53 -25.57 -13.49 -14.00
N ILE A 54 -25.43 -12.71 -15.08
CA ILE A 54 -24.79 -11.40 -15.13
C ILE A 54 -23.79 -11.14 -13.99
N GLN A 55 -22.63 -11.78 -14.07
CA GLN A 55 -21.41 -11.14 -13.60
C GLN A 55 -21.23 -9.90 -14.48
N LYS A 56 -21.84 -8.78 -14.07
CA LYS A 56 -21.41 -7.46 -14.49
C LYS A 56 -19.93 -7.43 -14.09
N LYS A 57 -19.08 -7.69 -15.07
CA LYS A 57 -17.69 -7.26 -15.10
C LYS A 57 -17.78 -5.77 -14.85
N LYS A 58 -17.77 -5.37 -13.57
CA LYS A 58 -17.80 -3.99 -13.13
C LYS A 58 -16.58 -3.42 -13.83
N SER A 59 -16.81 -2.67 -14.91
CA SER A 59 -15.75 -1.88 -15.49
C SER A 59 -15.14 -1.17 -14.31
N VAL A 60 -13.83 -1.36 -14.13
CA VAL A 60 -13.07 -0.64 -13.11
C VAL A 60 -13.13 0.80 -13.59
N VAL A 61 -14.22 1.49 -13.24
CA VAL A 61 -14.33 2.93 -13.43
C VAL A 61 -13.18 3.48 -12.63
N PRO A 62 -12.26 4.25 -13.25
CA PRO A 62 -11.20 4.90 -12.52
C PRO A 62 -11.84 5.65 -11.36
N LEU A 63 -11.48 5.30 -10.13
CA LEU A 63 -11.99 6.00 -8.97
C LEU A 63 -11.62 7.47 -9.10
N THR A 64 -12.61 8.36 -8.98
CA THR A 64 -12.35 9.80 -8.91
C THR A 64 -11.42 10.09 -7.73
N LEU A 65 -10.62 11.15 -7.81
CA LEU A 65 -9.68 11.51 -6.75
C LEU A 65 -10.40 11.72 -5.41
N GLU A 66 -11.60 12.30 -5.45
CA GLU A 66 -12.50 12.42 -4.31
C GLU A 66 -12.83 11.05 -3.70
N SER A 67 -13.24 10.11 -4.54
CA SER A 67 -13.62 8.76 -4.12
C SER A 67 -12.42 7.95 -3.62
N GLN A 68 -11.20 8.23 -4.11
CA GLN A 68 -9.98 7.61 -3.56
C GLN A 68 -9.74 8.05 -2.12
N ILE A 69 -9.84 9.35 -1.83
CA ILE A 69 -9.71 9.86 -0.45
C ILE A 69 -10.82 9.28 0.44
N GLU A 70 -12.07 9.30 -0.04
CA GLU A 70 -13.22 8.78 0.70
C GLU A 70 -13.10 7.28 0.99
N ASN A 71 -12.59 6.50 0.04
CA ASN A 71 -12.40 5.08 0.26
C ASN A 71 -11.35 4.79 1.33
N VAL A 72 -10.26 5.55 1.37
CA VAL A 72 -9.26 5.41 2.43
C VAL A 72 -9.87 5.75 3.79
N GLU A 73 -10.60 6.86 3.88
CA GLU A 73 -11.33 7.26 5.09
C GLU A 73 -12.33 6.19 5.52
N LEU A 74 -13.09 5.62 4.58
CA LEU A 74 -14.08 4.58 4.85
C LEU A 74 -13.43 3.28 5.35
N ARG A 75 -12.28 2.89 4.79
CA ARG A 75 -11.51 1.73 5.28
C ARG A 75 -11.01 1.97 6.70
N TYR A 76 -10.49 3.16 6.98
CA TYR A 76 -10.12 3.55 8.33
C TYR A 76 -11.31 3.42 9.31
N GLU A 77 -12.42 4.07 9.00
CA GLU A 77 -13.62 4.12 9.86
C GLU A 77 -14.23 2.74 10.12
N ASN A 78 -14.31 1.88 9.08
CA ASN A 78 -15.00 0.61 9.20
C ASN A 78 -14.11 -0.53 9.70
N GLU A 79 -12.83 -0.55 9.31
CA GLU A 79 -11.95 -1.70 9.57
C GLU A 79 -11.05 -1.46 10.78
N PHE A 80 -10.41 -0.30 10.86
CA PHE A 80 -9.30 -0.07 11.79
C PHE A 80 -9.75 0.67 13.05
N LYS A 81 -10.55 1.72 12.92
CA LYS A 81 -11.09 2.47 14.07
C LYS A 81 -11.72 1.58 15.16
N PRO A 82 -12.61 0.61 14.87
CA PRO A 82 -13.18 -0.25 15.92
C PRO A 82 -12.12 -1.15 16.59
N ARG A 83 -11.12 -1.62 15.84
CA ARG A 83 -10.02 -2.43 16.39
C ARG A 83 -9.14 -1.61 17.33
N ILE A 84 -8.81 -0.39 16.92
CA ILE A 84 -8.02 0.57 17.71
C ILE A 84 -8.77 0.94 18.99
N GLN A 85 -10.05 1.27 18.89
CA GLN A 85 -10.87 1.56 20.07
C GLN A 85 -10.95 0.38 21.05
N LYS A 86 -10.93 -0.86 20.54
CA LYS A 86 -10.86 -2.04 21.39
C LYS A 86 -9.51 -2.14 22.09
N LEU A 87 -8.41 -1.96 21.36
CA LEU A 87 -7.06 -1.93 21.93
C LEU A 87 -6.94 -0.86 23.00
N LEU A 88 -7.34 0.38 22.73
CA LEU A 88 -7.26 1.49 23.70
C LEU A 88 -8.02 1.21 25.01
N LYS A 89 -9.05 0.35 24.99
CA LYS A 89 -9.83 -0.01 26.18
C LYS A 89 -9.27 -1.18 26.97
N SER A 90 -8.65 -2.15 26.31
CA SER A 90 -8.33 -3.44 26.93
C SER A 90 -6.92 -3.94 26.64
N PHE A 91 -6.04 -3.11 26.09
CA PHE A 91 -4.69 -3.51 25.74
C PHE A 91 -3.92 -4.00 26.97
N ASN A 92 -3.28 -5.16 26.82
CA ASN A 92 -2.38 -5.70 27.81
C ASN A 92 -1.06 -6.11 27.15
N LYS A 93 0.04 -5.44 27.51
CA LYS A 93 1.37 -5.72 26.98
C LYS A 93 1.93 -7.10 27.32
N ASN A 94 1.32 -7.83 28.25
CA ASN A 94 1.71 -9.21 28.53
C ASN A 94 1.00 -10.23 27.63
N ILE A 95 0.03 -9.77 26.82
CA ILE A 95 -0.71 -10.62 25.88
C ILE A 95 -0.12 -10.41 24.50
N GLU A 96 0.55 -11.45 23.97
CA GLU A 96 1.16 -11.44 22.64
C GLU A 96 0.16 -11.06 21.54
N LYS A 97 -1.09 -11.52 21.66
CA LYS A 97 -2.17 -11.19 20.72
C LYS A 97 -2.46 -9.70 20.65
N ASP A 98 -2.41 -8.98 21.78
CA ASP A 98 -2.70 -7.56 21.83
C ASP A 98 -1.53 -6.76 21.23
N ILE A 99 -0.29 -7.18 21.50
CA ILE A 99 0.91 -6.62 20.85
C ILE A 99 0.83 -6.81 19.33
N TYR A 100 0.48 -8.01 18.88
CA TYR A 100 0.33 -8.30 17.45
C TYR A 100 -0.75 -7.42 16.82
N GLU A 101 -1.93 -7.32 17.42
CA GLU A 101 -3.03 -6.52 16.88
C GLU A 101 -2.69 -5.02 16.86
N ARG A 102 -1.98 -4.50 17.88
CA ARG A 102 -1.45 -3.12 17.88
C ARG A 102 -0.50 -2.89 16.71
N ASN A 103 0.50 -3.75 16.55
CA ASN A 103 1.48 -3.64 15.46
C ASN A 103 0.81 -3.76 14.08
N TYR A 104 -0.15 -4.68 13.95
CA TYR A 104 -0.95 -4.83 12.74
C TYR A 104 -1.72 -3.55 12.42
N CYS A 105 -2.41 -2.96 13.41
CA CYS A 105 -3.12 -1.69 13.22
C CYS A 105 -2.15 -0.57 12.80
N ASN A 106 -0.99 -0.44 13.46
CA ASN A 106 0.03 0.54 13.10
C ASN A 106 0.48 0.41 11.64
N GLU A 107 0.89 -0.78 11.22
CA GLU A 107 1.32 -1.04 9.84
C GLU A 107 0.20 -0.76 8.82
N MET A 108 -1.04 -1.08 9.16
CA MET A 108 -2.14 -0.84 8.24
C MET A 108 -2.50 0.64 8.13
N LEU A 109 -2.45 1.40 9.22
CA LEU A 109 -2.62 2.85 9.18
C LEU A 109 -1.50 3.53 8.37
N LEU A 110 -0.25 3.08 8.49
CA LEU A 110 0.85 3.57 7.66
C LEU A 110 0.62 3.31 6.17
N LYS A 111 0.09 2.15 5.79
CA LYS A 111 -0.28 1.87 4.40
C LYS A 111 -1.37 2.80 3.89
N LEU A 112 -2.37 3.15 4.71
CA LEU A 112 -3.39 4.13 4.32
C LEU A 112 -2.80 5.52 4.10
N LEU A 113 -1.79 5.93 4.89
CA LEU A 113 -1.08 7.19 4.66
C LEU A 113 -0.34 7.20 3.32
N ILE A 114 0.34 6.09 2.99
CA ILE A 114 1.02 5.94 1.68
C ILE A 114 0.00 6.03 0.53
N GLU A 115 -1.16 5.37 0.68
CA GLU A 115 -2.25 5.47 -0.30
C GLU A 115 -2.72 6.91 -0.50
N LEU A 116 -2.90 7.68 0.58
CA LEU A 116 -3.28 9.10 0.51
C LEU A 116 -2.21 9.95 -0.17
N ASP A 117 -0.93 9.74 0.16
CA ASP A 117 0.19 10.48 -0.44
C ASP A 117 0.35 10.17 -1.93
N GLY A 118 -0.05 8.97 -2.37
CA GLY A 118 -0.08 8.58 -3.78
C GLY A 118 -1.15 9.27 -4.63
N ILE A 119 -2.10 9.99 -4.03
CA ILE A 119 -3.16 10.70 -4.77
C ILE A 119 -2.59 11.96 -5.41
N ASP A 120 -2.39 11.94 -6.72
CA ASP A 120 -1.86 13.08 -7.47
C ASP A 120 -2.94 14.17 -7.70
N LEU A 121 -2.61 15.40 -7.30
CA LEU A 121 -3.48 16.57 -7.38
C LEU A 121 -2.86 17.70 -8.23
N VAL A 122 -1.81 17.43 -9.02
CA VAL A 122 -1.04 18.47 -9.71
C VAL A 122 -1.87 19.18 -10.79
N ASP A 123 -2.58 18.43 -11.64
CA ASP A 123 -3.26 18.92 -12.86
C ASP A 123 -4.74 19.31 -12.67
N LEU A 124 -5.09 19.80 -11.47
CA LEU A 124 -6.45 20.19 -11.14
C LEU A 124 -6.65 21.71 -11.19
N GLU A 125 -7.85 22.10 -11.59
CA GLU A 125 -8.41 23.46 -11.44
C GLU A 125 -8.15 23.99 -10.00
N PRO A 126 -7.73 25.26 -9.82
CA PRO A 126 -7.24 25.76 -8.54
C PRO A 126 -8.19 25.56 -7.36
N GLU A 127 -9.48 25.82 -7.57
CA GLU A 127 -10.51 25.67 -6.51
C GLU A 127 -10.72 24.19 -6.14
N ARG A 128 -10.85 23.32 -7.14
CA ARG A 128 -11.00 21.87 -6.91
C ARG A 128 -9.77 21.28 -6.22
N LYS A 129 -8.58 21.70 -6.63
CA LYS A 129 -7.30 21.30 -6.01
C LYS A 129 -7.26 21.69 -4.54
N LYS A 130 -7.72 22.88 -4.17
CA LYS A 130 -7.76 23.36 -2.79
C LYS A 130 -8.68 22.52 -1.92
N ILE A 131 -9.88 22.20 -2.42
CA ILE A 131 -10.87 21.36 -1.72
C ILE A 131 -10.28 19.96 -1.46
N LEU A 132 -9.76 19.31 -2.50
CA LEU A 132 -9.19 17.96 -2.39
C LEU A 132 -7.95 17.91 -1.48
N LYS A 133 -7.09 18.93 -1.55
CA LYS A 133 -5.94 19.05 -0.64
C LYS A 133 -6.38 19.16 0.82
N SER A 134 -7.42 19.95 1.10
CA SER A 134 -7.97 20.06 2.46
C SER A 134 -8.48 18.71 2.94
N LYS A 135 -9.36 18.07 2.15
CA LYS A 135 -9.94 16.78 2.49
C LYS A 135 -8.86 15.73 2.76
N ARG A 136 -7.87 15.59 1.86
CA ARG A 136 -6.74 14.68 2.05
C ARG A 136 -5.98 14.97 3.35
N LYS A 137 -5.70 16.25 3.63
CA LYS A 137 -4.99 16.67 4.84
C LYS A 137 -5.75 16.32 6.11
N ASP A 138 -7.06 16.44 6.09
CA ASP A 138 -7.91 16.13 7.25
C ASP A 138 -7.90 14.62 7.55
N VAL A 139 -8.01 13.78 6.51
CA VAL A 139 -7.90 12.31 6.67
C VAL A 139 -6.48 11.90 7.13
N ILE A 140 -5.43 12.51 6.59
CA ILE A 140 -4.05 12.26 7.04
C ILE A 140 -3.90 12.57 8.54
N LYS A 141 -4.40 13.72 8.99
CA LYS A 141 -4.33 14.12 10.41
C LYS A 141 -5.11 13.17 11.31
N LEU A 142 -6.28 12.72 10.87
CA LEU A 142 -7.08 11.73 11.58
C LEU A 142 -6.27 10.46 11.81
N ILE A 143 -5.74 9.86 10.75
CA ILE A 143 -4.93 8.63 10.83
C ILE A 143 -3.66 8.83 11.67
N GLN A 144 -2.96 9.95 11.51
CA GLN A 144 -1.77 10.27 12.31
C GLN A 144 -2.08 10.45 13.80
N THR A 145 -3.28 10.91 14.14
CA THR A 145 -3.70 11.02 15.54
C THR A 145 -3.88 9.63 16.15
N GLU A 146 -4.49 8.71 15.41
CA GLU A 146 -4.70 7.33 15.86
C GLU A 146 -3.39 6.54 15.98
N LEU A 147 -2.45 6.75 15.05
CA LEU A 147 -1.09 6.18 15.16
C LEU A 147 -0.42 6.59 16.48
N LYS A 148 -0.49 7.87 16.85
CA LYS A 148 0.06 8.35 18.13
C LYS A 148 -0.63 7.71 19.33
N LEU A 149 -1.93 7.46 19.26
CA LEU A 149 -2.67 6.77 20.32
C LEU A 149 -2.21 5.31 20.44
N LEU A 150 -2.03 4.61 19.33
CA LEU A 150 -1.50 3.24 19.33
C LEU A 150 -0.05 3.17 19.83
N ASP A 151 0.79 4.12 19.44
CA ASP A 151 2.19 4.19 19.88
C ASP A 151 2.29 4.44 21.39
N SER A 152 1.29 5.08 22.00
CA SER A 152 1.24 5.26 23.45
C SER A 152 0.92 3.97 24.23
N LEU A 153 0.48 2.91 23.55
CA LEU A 153 0.23 1.60 24.14
C LEU A 153 1.55 0.81 24.24
N GLU A 154 2.39 1.13 25.22
CA GLU A 154 3.69 0.47 25.49
C GLU A 154 3.67 -0.53 26.68
#